data_AF-A0A959IGF7-F1
#
_entry.id   AF-A0A959IGF7-F1
#
_cell.length_a   1.000
_cell.length_b   1.000
_cell.length_c   1.000
_cell.angle_alpha   90.00
_cell.angle_beta   90.00
_cell.angle_gamma   90.00
#
_symmetry.space_group_name_H-M   'P 1'
#
loop_
_entity.id
_entity.type
_entity.pdbx_description
1 polymer ?
#
loop_
_entity_poly.entity_id
_entity_poly.type
_entity_poly.pdbx_seq_one_letter_code
_entity_poly.pdbx_strand_id
1 'polypeptide(L)'
;MKSQSKISVIAIFLMINFSAFGQTNVKIFDPSIDGIEVGIDYTVRGKAVIPDKNYLWILVHRVDFIDMWYPQNAVYIDPATKEWKVTCYFGNGNDIGWDFEIAAILVDDLTHRQLTEYRIKAMETGNWNPKLMPETIIPPIIKKVKKVRN
;
A
#
# COMPACT_ATOMS: atom_id res chain seq x y z
N MET A 1 -12.09 -31.98 -64.95
CA MET A 1 -12.83 -31.21 -63.92
C MET A 1 -12.54 -31.81 -62.55
N LYS A 2 -12.38 -30.94 -61.55
CA LYS A 2 -11.48 -31.05 -60.38
C LYS A 2 -11.91 -32.07 -59.30
N SER A 3 -10.92 -32.82 -58.81
CA SER A 3 -10.93 -33.54 -57.52
C SER A 3 -10.85 -32.53 -56.36
N GLN A 4 -11.74 -32.64 -55.37
CA GLN A 4 -11.64 -31.85 -54.14
C GLN A 4 -11.07 -32.72 -53.00
N SER A 5 -9.85 -32.37 -52.59
CA SER A 5 -9.20 -32.84 -51.37
C SER A 5 -9.88 -32.25 -50.14
N LYS A 6 -10.31 -33.10 -49.20
CA LYS A 6 -10.78 -32.70 -47.88
C LYS A 6 -9.55 -32.49 -46.98
N ILE A 7 -9.21 -31.24 -46.70
CA ILE A 7 -8.19 -30.88 -45.71
C ILE A 7 -8.84 -30.98 -44.33
N SER A 8 -8.45 -31.98 -43.55
CA SER A 8 -8.76 -32.06 -42.12
C SER A 8 -7.84 -31.10 -41.36
N VAL A 9 -8.41 -30.05 -40.78
CA VAL A 9 -7.69 -29.13 -39.89
C VAL A 9 -7.69 -29.74 -38.48
N ILE A 10 -6.52 -30.13 -38.00
CA ILE A 10 -6.30 -30.52 -36.61
C ILE A 10 -6.18 -29.23 -35.79
N ALA A 11 -7.18 -28.95 -34.95
CA ALA A 11 -7.14 -27.85 -34.00
C ALA A 11 -6.29 -28.25 -32.79
N ILE A 12 -5.11 -27.64 -32.65
CA ILE A 12 -4.26 -27.75 -31.47
C ILE A 12 -4.84 -26.81 -30.40
N PHE A 13 -5.42 -27.39 -29.34
CA PHE A 13 -5.81 -26.64 -28.15
C PHE A 13 -4.56 -26.34 -27.31
N LEU A 14 -4.06 -25.10 -27.39
CA LEU A 14 -3.12 -24.57 -26.39
C LEU A 14 -3.90 -24.36 -25.07
N MET A 15 -3.66 -25.20 -24.07
CA MET A 15 -4.07 -24.87 -22.70
C MET A 15 -3.14 -23.78 -22.15
N ILE A 16 -3.62 -22.54 -22.17
CA ILE A 16 -2.99 -21.44 -21.44
C ILE A 16 -3.35 -21.66 -19.98
N ASN A 17 -2.37 -22.06 -19.17
CA ASN A 17 -2.52 -22.08 -17.71
C ASN A 17 -2.65 -20.64 -17.23
N PHE A 18 -3.89 -20.15 -17.10
CA PHE A 18 -4.16 -18.96 -16.31
C PHE A 18 -3.93 -19.34 -14.85
N SER A 19 -2.78 -18.94 -14.30
CA SER A 19 -2.64 -18.84 -12.85
C SER A 19 -3.78 -17.95 -12.36
N ALA A 20 -4.61 -18.45 -11.45
CA ALA A 20 -5.60 -17.65 -10.77
C ALA A 20 -4.84 -16.55 -10.01
N PHE A 21 -4.80 -15.33 -10.57
CA PHE A 21 -4.43 -14.16 -9.80
C PHE A 21 -5.48 -14.06 -8.70
N GLY A 22 -5.09 -14.43 -7.47
CA GLY A 22 -5.89 -14.18 -6.29
C GLY A 22 -6.29 -12.72 -6.30
N GLN A 23 -7.57 -12.44 -6.10
CA GLN A 23 -8.13 -11.09 -6.16
C GLN A 23 -7.39 -10.19 -5.16
N THR A 24 -6.47 -9.35 -5.65
CA THR A 24 -5.83 -8.32 -4.83
C THR A 24 -6.90 -7.31 -4.42
N ASN A 25 -7.06 -7.11 -3.11
CA ASN A 25 -8.01 -6.16 -2.56
C ASN A 25 -7.40 -5.52 -1.32
N VAL A 26 -7.24 -4.22 -1.33
CA VAL A 26 -6.72 -3.45 -0.19
C VAL A 26 -7.74 -2.36 0.12
N LYS A 27 -8.03 -2.13 1.40
CA LYS A 27 -8.95 -1.07 1.85
C LYS A 27 -8.50 -0.50 3.18
N ILE A 28 -8.64 0.82 3.32
CA ILE A 28 -8.62 1.53 4.61
C ILE A 28 -10.08 1.72 5.06
N PHE A 29 -10.40 1.29 6.28
CA PHE A 29 -11.71 1.47 6.90
C PHE A 29 -11.71 2.52 7.99
N ASP A 30 -10.56 2.77 8.60
CA ASP A 30 -10.38 3.78 9.61
C ASP A 30 -9.06 4.51 9.33
N PRO A 31 -9.07 5.79 8.94
CA PRO A 31 -10.22 6.72 8.88
C PRO A 31 -11.31 6.31 7.89
N SER A 32 -12.58 6.40 8.32
CA SER A 32 -13.74 5.98 7.53
C SER A 32 -14.09 6.97 6.41
N ILE A 33 -13.86 8.27 6.65
CA ILE A 33 -14.04 9.37 5.71
C ILE A 33 -12.78 10.25 5.67
N ASP A 34 -12.67 11.08 4.64
CA ASP A 34 -11.61 12.08 4.56
C ASP A 34 -11.89 13.27 5.48
N GLY A 35 -10.84 13.90 5.96
CA GLY A 35 -10.89 15.13 6.75
C GLY A 35 -11.16 14.94 8.23
N ILE A 36 -11.11 13.69 8.74
CA ILE A 36 -11.23 13.48 10.19
C ILE A 36 -10.05 14.12 10.93
N GLU A 37 -10.30 14.51 12.17
CA GLU A 37 -9.28 15.06 13.05
C GLU A 37 -8.47 13.94 13.72
N VAL A 38 -7.15 14.11 13.76
CA VAL A 38 -6.21 13.17 14.38
C VAL A 38 -5.20 13.91 15.28
N GLY A 39 -4.65 13.18 16.25
CA GLY A 39 -3.65 13.72 17.17
C GLY A 39 -2.23 13.69 16.65
N ILE A 40 -1.27 13.52 17.57
CA ILE A 40 0.12 13.22 17.21
C ILE A 40 0.25 11.85 16.53
N ASP A 41 -0.64 10.92 16.87
CA ASP A 41 -0.76 9.61 16.26
C ASP A 41 -2.23 9.25 15.96
N TYR A 42 -2.40 8.24 15.12
CA TYR A 42 -3.69 7.62 14.79
C TYR A 42 -3.49 6.16 14.42
N THR A 43 -4.37 5.29 14.90
CA THR A 43 -4.36 3.87 14.49
C THR A 43 -5.19 3.68 13.23
N VAL A 44 -4.52 3.51 12.10
CA VAL A 44 -5.14 3.22 10.81
C VAL A 44 -5.51 1.75 10.75
N ARG A 45 -6.70 1.44 10.23
CA ARG A 45 -7.21 0.07 10.13
C ARG A 45 -7.77 -0.21 8.76
N GLY A 46 -7.75 -1.47 8.37
CA GLY A 46 -8.32 -1.89 7.10
C GLY A 46 -8.40 -3.39 6.92
N LYS A 47 -8.70 -3.80 5.70
CA LYS A 47 -8.63 -5.20 5.25
C LYS A 47 -7.78 -5.33 4.01
N ALA A 48 -7.14 -6.48 3.86
CA ALA A 48 -6.35 -6.77 2.68
C ALA A 48 -6.32 -8.27 2.33
N VAL A 49 -6.40 -8.55 1.04
CA VAL A 49 -6.04 -9.82 0.41
C VAL A 49 -5.00 -9.47 -0.65
N ILE A 50 -3.79 -10.01 -0.51
CA ILE A 50 -2.66 -9.68 -1.37
C ILE A 50 -1.99 -10.97 -1.85
N PRO A 51 -1.31 -10.95 -3.02
CA PRO A 51 -0.56 -12.11 -3.48
C PRO A 51 0.63 -12.42 -2.56
N ASP A 52 1.07 -13.68 -2.58
CA ASP A 52 2.26 -14.09 -1.84
C ASP A 52 3.50 -13.29 -2.29
N LYS A 53 4.42 -13.04 -1.36
CA LYS A 53 5.65 -12.26 -1.57
C LYS A 53 5.42 -10.78 -1.92
N ASN A 54 4.21 -10.28 -1.67
CA ASN A 54 3.93 -8.85 -1.64
C ASN A 54 3.66 -8.37 -0.23
N TYR A 55 3.87 -7.08 -0.01
CA TYR A 55 3.80 -6.47 1.31
C TYR A 55 2.98 -5.20 1.24
N LEU A 56 2.07 -5.05 2.19
CA LEU A 56 1.28 -3.84 2.34
C LEU A 56 1.97 -2.92 3.35
N TRP A 57 2.20 -1.67 2.96
CA TRP A 57 2.86 -0.64 3.76
C TRP A 57 1.95 0.57 3.95
N ILE A 58 2.09 1.23 5.10
CA ILE A 58 1.46 2.53 5.37
C ILE A 58 2.51 3.63 5.35
N LEU A 59 2.24 4.69 4.59
CA LEU A 59 3.03 5.91 4.50
C LEU A 59 2.16 7.10 4.93
N VAL A 60 2.80 8.15 5.44
CA VAL A 60 2.16 9.43 5.78
C VAL A 60 2.82 10.57 5.03
N HIS A 61 2.07 11.57 4.60
CA HIS A 61 2.58 12.74 3.88
C HIS A 61 1.91 14.00 4.41
N ARG A 62 2.68 15.06 4.65
CA ARG A 62 2.12 16.39 4.92
C ARG A 62 1.89 17.07 3.57
N VAL A 63 0.66 17.55 3.32
CA VAL A 63 0.18 17.92 1.97
C VAL A 63 0.99 19.05 1.30
N ASP A 64 1.76 19.83 2.06
CA ASP A 64 2.63 20.88 1.53
C ASP A 64 4.01 20.39 1.04
N PHE A 65 4.40 19.14 1.31
CA PHE A 65 5.70 18.59 0.92
C PHE A 65 5.61 17.75 -0.36
N ILE A 66 5.73 18.39 -1.54
CA ILE A 66 5.59 17.74 -2.86
C ILE A 66 6.26 16.36 -2.93
N ASP A 67 5.46 15.31 -3.09
CA ASP A 67 5.84 13.91 -3.28
C ASP A 67 6.75 13.28 -2.21
N MET A 68 6.83 13.87 -1.02
CA MET A 68 7.67 13.39 0.08
C MET A 68 6.84 12.69 1.15
N TRP A 69 7.12 11.41 1.38
CA TRP A 69 6.37 10.51 2.25
C TRP A 69 7.23 9.95 3.38
N TYR A 70 6.60 9.72 4.52
CA TYR A 70 7.18 9.13 5.72
C TYR A 70 6.70 7.67 5.87
N PRO A 71 7.54 6.67 5.55
CA PRO A 71 7.21 5.25 5.78
C PRO A 71 6.92 4.93 7.25
N GLN A 72 5.71 4.44 7.54
CA GLN A 72 5.26 4.12 8.91
C GLN A 72 5.48 2.66 9.29
N ASN A 73 4.98 1.69 8.53
CA ASN A 73 5.32 0.28 8.76
C ASN A 73 4.79 -0.62 7.64
N ALA A 74 5.37 -1.82 7.54
CA ALA A 74 4.67 -2.95 6.94
C ALA A 74 3.51 -3.36 7.85
N VAL A 75 2.38 -3.74 7.26
CA VAL A 75 1.24 -4.25 8.02
C VAL A 75 1.33 -5.76 8.19
N TYR A 76 0.89 -6.26 9.35
CA TYR A 76 0.53 -7.67 9.51
C TYR A 76 -0.95 -7.83 9.13
N ILE A 77 -1.24 -8.71 8.18
CA ILE A 77 -2.61 -9.06 7.78
C ILE A 77 -3.00 -10.35 8.50
N ASP A 78 -4.02 -10.26 9.35
CA ASP A 78 -4.55 -11.44 10.04
C ASP A 78 -5.11 -12.46 9.02
N PRO A 79 -4.65 -13.73 9.03
CA PRO A 79 -5.02 -14.69 8.01
C PRO A 79 -6.49 -15.12 8.09
N ALA A 80 -7.16 -15.00 9.24
CA ALA A 80 -8.55 -15.42 9.43
C ALA A 80 -9.54 -14.31 9.05
N THR A 81 -9.28 -13.08 9.50
CA THR A 81 -10.18 -11.93 9.34
C THR A 81 -9.83 -11.04 8.16
N LYS A 82 -8.59 -11.18 7.65
CA LYS A 82 -7.97 -10.31 6.65
C LYS A 82 -7.78 -8.86 7.12
N GLU A 83 -7.91 -8.62 8.42
CA GLU A 83 -7.77 -7.30 9.03
C GLU A 83 -6.32 -6.95 9.29
N TRP A 84 -6.03 -5.66 9.25
CA TRP A 84 -4.74 -5.10 9.59
C TRP A 84 -4.91 -3.78 10.33
N LYS A 85 -3.89 -3.40 11.11
CA LYS A 85 -3.81 -2.08 11.76
C LYS A 85 -2.36 -1.62 11.90
N VAL A 86 -2.13 -0.31 11.79
CA VAL A 86 -0.84 0.34 12.02
C VAL A 86 -1.05 1.70 12.68
N THR A 87 -0.29 1.97 13.74
CA THR A 87 -0.21 3.32 14.32
C THR A 87 0.70 4.18 13.46
N CYS A 88 0.15 5.30 12.99
CA CYS A 88 0.84 6.30 12.19
C CYS A 88 1.08 7.56 13.01
N TYR A 89 2.18 8.26 12.75
CA TYR A 89 2.54 9.51 13.42
C TYR A 89 2.51 10.68 12.43
N PHE A 90 2.00 11.82 12.88
CA PHE A 90 1.75 13.01 12.05
C PHE A 90 2.65 14.16 12.47
N GLY A 91 3.97 14.02 12.32
CA GLY A 91 4.93 15.06 12.72
C GLY A 91 4.92 15.40 14.21
N ASN A 92 5.40 16.59 14.57
CA ASN A 92 5.53 17.10 15.94
C ASN A 92 4.49 18.21 16.24
N GLY A 93 4.59 18.87 17.40
CA GLY A 93 3.62 19.88 17.82
C GLY A 93 3.47 21.08 16.87
N ASN A 94 4.50 21.40 16.06
CA ASN A 94 4.46 22.49 15.08
C ASN A 94 3.63 22.15 13.84
N ASP A 95 3.21 20.89 13.70
CA ASP A 95 2.41 20.40 12.59
C ASP A 95 0.90 20.45 12.86
N ILE A 96 0.46 21.00 14.01
CA ILE A 96 -0.97 21.17 14.30
C ILE A 96 -1.62 22.10 13.26
N GLY A 97 -2.80 21.72 12.78
CA GLY A 97 -3.56 22.45 11.77
C GLY A 97 -3.26 22.04 10.33
N TRP A 98 -2.20 21.27 10.10
CA TRP A 98 -1.85 20.77 8.76
C TRP A 98 -2.67 19.56 8.35
N ASP A 99 -2.92 19.48 7.05
CA ASP A 99 -3.51 18.31 6.41
C ASP A 99 -2.43 17.27 6.11
N PHE A 100 -2.79 16.01 6.32
CA PHE A 100 -1.98 14.85 6.05
C PHE A 100 -2.73 13.86 5.17
N GLU A 101 -1.96 13.12 4.38
CA GLU A 101 -2.42 11.96 3.64
C GLU A 101 -1.83 10.69 4.24
N ILE A 102 -2.66 9.66 4.33
CA ILE A 102 -2.28 8.31 4.72
C ILE A 102 -2.41 7.46 3.46
N ALA A 103 -1.32 6.87 3.00
CA ALA A 103 -1.32 5.98 1.86
C ALA A 103 -1.08 4.53 2.28
N ALA A 104 -1.97 3.65 1.86
CA ALA A 104 -1.75 2.21 1.87
C ALA A 104 -1.23 1.77 0.49
N ILE A 105 -0.01 1.25 0.45
CA ILE A 105 0.67 0.85 -0.79
C ILE A 105 1.00 -0.64 -0.80
N LEU A 106 0.86 -1.28 -1.95
CA LEU A 106 1.30 -2.66 -2.16
C LEU A 106 2.63 -2.66 -2.90
N VAL A 107 3.63 -3.32 -2.32
CA VAL A 107 4.99 -3.35 -2.84
C VAL A 107 5.53 -4.78 -2.96
N ASP A 108 6.61 -4.94 -3.71
CA ASP A 108 7.34 -6.19 -3.85
C ASP A 108 8.33 -6.42 -2.69
N ASP A 109 9.02 -7.56 -2.73
CA ASP A 109 9.98 -7.95 -1.70
C ASP A 109 11.21 -7.03 -1.63
N LEU A 110 11.70 -6.56 -2.77
CA LEU A 110 12.84 -5.66 -2.81
C LEU A 110 12.51 -4.32 -2.13
N THR A 111 11.38 -3.73 -2.49
CA THR A 111 10.91 -2.46 -1.93
C THR A 111 10.57 -2.63 -0.44
N HIS A 112 9.98 -3.75 -0.05
CA HIS A 112 9.74 -4.06 1.36
C HIS A 112 11.05 -4.04 2.18
N ARG A 113 12.11 -4.68 1.68
CA ARG A 113 13.42 -4.68 2.34
C ARG A 113 14.00 -3.27 2.44
N GLN A 114 13.94 -2.49 1.36
CA GLN A 114 14.42 -1.09 1.36
C GLN A 114 13.68 -0.20 2.36
N LEU A 115 12.35 -0.32 2.45
CA LEU A 115 11.55 0.43 3.43
C LEU A 115 11.83 -0.03 4.87
N THR A 116 12.06 -1.32 5.07
CA THR A 116 12.44 -1.89 6.37
C THR A 116 13.80 -1.37 6.82
N GLU A 117 14.81 -1.46 5.97
CA GLU A 117 16.16 -0.95 6.22
C GLU A 117 16.16 0.56 6.49
N TYR A 118 15.36 1.33 5.73
CA TYR A 118 15.16 2.75 6.00
C TYR A 118 14.67 2.99 7.42
N ARG A 119 13.64 2.26 7.86
CA ARG A 119 13.10 2.42 9.22
C ARG A 119 14.09 2.02 10.28
N ILE A 120 14.81 0.91 10.10
CA ILE A 120 15.88 0.47 11.02
C ILE A 120 16.91 1.60 11.19
N LYS A 121 17.43 2.12 10.08
CA LYS A 121 18.40 3.22 10.10
C LYS A 121 17.83 4.49 10.73
N ALA A 122 16.56 4.83 10.48
CA ALA A 122 15.92 6.00 11.06
C ALA A 122 15.76 5.85 12.59
N MET A 123 15.45 4.64 13.08
CA MET A 123 15.41 4.35 14.52
C MET A 123 16.79 4.44 15.16
N GLU A 124 17.85 3.97 14.49
CA GLU A 124 19.22 4.03 14.99
C GLU A 124 19.80 5.45 15.01
N THR A 125 19.48 6.26 13.99
CA THR A 125 20.12 7.57 13.77
C THR A 125 19.24 8.74 14.19
N GLY A 126 17.95 8.54 14.43
CA GLY A 126 16.96 9.60 14.62
C GLY A 126 16.62 10.38 13.33
N ASN A 127 17.19 10.00 12.18
CA ASN A 127 16.93 10.68 10.91
C ASN A 127 15.69 10.10 10.21
N TRP A 128 14.58 10.81 10.33
CA TRP A 128 13.28 10.47 9.76
C TRP A 128 12.95 11.26 8.49
N ASN A 129 13.95 11.72 7.74
CA ASN A 129 13.69 12.47 6.51
C ASN A 129 12.73 11.70 5.58
N PRO A 130 11.72 12.38 5.00
CA PRO A 130 10.79 11.72 4.10
C PRO A 130 11.51 11.27 2.83
N LYS A 131 10.84 10.42 2.04
CA LYS A 131 11.33 9.89 0.77
C LYS A 131 10.25 9.96 -0.29
N LEU A 132 10.66 9.92 -1.56
CA LEU A 132 9.72 9.68 -2.65
C LEU A 132 8.93 8.38 -2.40
N MET A 133 7.66 8.38 -2.77
CA MET A 133 6.87 7.15 -2.80
C MET A 133 7.54 6.16 -3.76
N PRO A 134 7.75 4.89 -3.35
CA PRO A 134 8.29 3.89 -4.27
C PRO A 134 7.27 3.51 -5.34
N GLU A 135 7.71 2.76 -6.34
CA GLU A 135 6.79 2.12 -7.28
C GLU A 135 5.84 1.17 -6.53
N THR A 136 4.57 1.17 -6.92
CA THR A 136 3.51 0.40 -6.27
C THR A 136 2.84 -0.53 -7.27
N ILE A 137 2.49 -1.73 -6.83
CA ILE A 137 1.87 -2.77 -7.68
C ILE A 137 0.44 -2.41 -8.08
N ILE A 138 -0.27 -1.70 -7.20
CA ILE A 138 -1.59 -1.12 -7.46
C ILE A 138 -1.54 0.37 -7.11
N PRO A 139 -2.42 1.22 -7.66
CA PRO A 139 -2.52 2.60 -7.24
C PRO A 139 -2.68 2.72 -5.71
N PRO A 140 -1.96 3.66 -5.06
CA PRO A 140 -2.08 3.89 -3.62
C PRO A 140 -3.52 4.17 -3.20
N ILE A 141 -3.94 3.62 -2.07
CA ILE A 141 -5.21 3.97 -1.45
C ILE A 141 -4.95 5.06 -0.43
N ILE A 142 -5.51 6.24 -0.68
CA ILE A 142 -5.23 7.45 0.09
C ILE A 142 -6.44 7.82 0.95
N LYS A 143 -6.17 8.27 2.18
CA LYS A 143 -7.12 8.93 3.07
C LYS A 143 -6.54 10.23 3.59
N LYS A 144 -7.37 11.27 3.64
CA LYS A 144 -6.98 12.60 4.16
C LYS A 144 -7.38 12.74 5.61
N VAL A 145 -6.52 13.32 6.43
CA VAL A 145 -6.77 13.62 7.84
C VAL A 145 -6.21 15.00 8.18
N LYS A 146 -6.76 15.63 9.22
CA LYS A 146 -6.28 16.91 9.72
C LYS A 146 -5.69 16.75 11.11
N LYS A 147 -4.46 17.21 11.30
CA LYS A 147 -3.87 17.18 12.64
C LYS A 147 -4.48 18.28 13.52
N VAL A 148 -4.92 17.91 14.72
CA VAL A 148 -5.40 18.85 15.74
C VAL A 148 -4.60 18.71 17.03
N ARG A 149 -4.83 19.66 17.95
CA ARG A 149 -4.27 19.61 19.29
C ARG A 149 -5.11 18.62 20.11
N ASN A 150 -4.57 17.42 20.35
CA ASN A 150 -5.12 16.49 21.33
C ASN A 150 -4.82 16.92 22.77
#